data_AF-A0A9W8AZ56-F1
#
_entry.id   AF-A0A9W8AZ56-F1
#
_cell.length_a   1.000
_cell.length_b   1.000
_cell.length_c   1.000
_cell.angle_alpha   90.00
_cell.angle_beta   90.00
_cell.angle_gamma   90.00
#
_symmetry.space_group_name_H-M   'P 1'
#
loop_
_entity.id
_entity.type
_entity.pdbx_description
1 polymer ?
#
loop_
_entity_poly.entity_id
_entity_poly.type
_entity_poly.pdbx_seq_one_letter_code
_entity_poly.pdbx_strand_id
1 'polypeptide(L)'
;MPATHTFWDDQGLRRTFQYGTVGIGFLGGTSALFWAIMNNKEPFGRYFRSWGLRFGCVGALFFGVRQSVLYSQRELEKVHRVQPYYFRDYDDMLASLTAGALAGGVSALMSGGKRAAISGMVLGGLTSGLAQWVSTFFRNKRRAYIYEKAQVSSATTKTSHDGLFGQGVELPAEAKSFAKYVNEKFFHGKLSMGMDLPKWSPLRHLTDEDHRQELRTRVEEIDDEVEIIDSELRELKTFYLSLHPEISGSFTGDQ
;
A
#
# COMPACT_ATOMS: atom_id res chain seq x y z
N MET A 1 22.92 -6.84 22.60
CA MET A 1 22.97 -6.05 21.36
C MET A 1 21.93 -6.62 20.41
N PRO A 2 20.90 -5.87 20.00
CA PRO A 2 19.92 -6.35 19.04
C PRO A 2 20.64 -6.62 17.71
N ALA A 3 20.39 -7.79 17.10
CA ALA A 3 20.94 -8.11 15.80
C ALA A 3 20.45 -7.04 14.81
N THR A 4 21.40 -6.36 14.15
CA THR A 4 21.09 -5.39 13.10
C THR A 4 20.54 -6.17 11.91
N HIS A 5 19.22 -6.30 11.83
CA HIS A 5 18.59 -6.80 10.62
C HIS A 5 19.00 -5.89 9.47
N THR A 6 19.65 -6.46 8.47
CA THR A 6 20.05 -5.72 7.29
C THR A 6 18.92 -5.78 6.26
N PHE A 7 18.84 -4.76 5.40
CA PHE A 7 17.93 -4.74 4.25
C PHE A 7 17.97 -6.04 3.42
N TRP A 8 19.13 -6.70 3.36
CA TRP A 8 19.37 -7.91 2.58
C TRP A 8 18.75 -9.19 3.16
N ASP A 9 18.35 -9.16 4.44
CA ASP A 9 17.78 -10.31 5.15
C ASP A 9 16.30 -10.53 4.82
N ASP A 10 15.57 -9.46 4.45
CA ASP A 10 14.16 -9.56 4.08
C ASP A 10 14.02 -10.05 2.63
N GLN A 11 13.64 -11.33 2.49
CA GLN A 11 13.44 -11.95 1.18
C GLN A 11 12.37 -11.23 0.33
N GLY A 12 11.35 -10.63 0.96
CA GLY A 12 10.27 -9.93 0.26
C GLY A 12 10.77 -8.63 -0.38
N LEU A 13 11.54 -7.85 0.37
CA LEU A 13 12.16 -6.62 -0.12
C LEU A 13 13.15 -6.92 -1.26
N ARG A 14 13.98 -7.96 -1.09
CA ARG A 14 14.96 -8.37 -2.10
C ARG A 14 14.30 -8.79 -3.41
N ARG A 15 13.23 -9.59 -3.36
CA ARG A 15 12.48 -10.01 -4.56
C ARG A 15 11.87 -8.82 -5.29
N THR A 16 11.26 -7.89 -4.54
CA THR A 16 10.64 -6.70 -5.13
C THR A 16 11.69 -5.81 -5.82
N PHE A 17 12.85 -5.64 -5.20
CA PHE A 17 13.98 -4.94 -5.80
C PHE A 17 14.45 -5.62 -7.09
N GLN A 18 14.76 -6.92 -7.04
CA GLN A 18 15.28 -7.66 -8.20
C GLN A 18 14.30 -7.66 -9.37
N TYR A 19 13.03 -8.03 -9.13
CA TYR A 19 12.03 -8.08 -10.18
C TYR A 19 11.67 -6.70 -10.72
N GLY A 20 11.61 -5.69 -9.84
CA GLY A 20 11.38 -4.30 -10.25
C GLY A 20 12.48 -3.79 -11.17
N THR A 21 13.74 -3.98 -10.77
CA THR A 21 14.91 -3.53 -11.56
C THR A 21 14.99 -4.24 -12.91
N VAL A 22 14.86 -5.58 -12.92
CA VAL A 22 14.91 -6.36 -14.17
C VAL A 22 13.71 -6.00 -15.07
N GLY A 23 12.52 -5.83 -14.50
CA GLY A 23 11.32 -5.45 -15.22
C GLY A 23 11.45 -4.08 -15.91
N ILE A 24 11.92 -3.06 -15.20
CA ILE A 24 12.14 -1.72 -15.78
C ILE A 24 13.24 -1.76 -16.85
N GLY A 25 14.34 -2.49 -16.60
CA GLY A 25 15.40 -2.66 -17.59
C GLY A 25 14.89 -3.32 -18.88
N PHE A 26 14.06 -4.35 -18.75
CA PHE A 26 13.43 -5.00 -19.91
C PHE A 26 12.49 -4.07 -20.66
N LEU A 27 11.58 -3.38 -19.96
CA LEU A 27 10.65 -2.41 -20.56
C LEU A 27 11.37 -1.25 -21.27
N GLY A 28 12.45 -0.74 -20.69
CA GLY A 28 13.29 0.29 -21.30
C GLY A 28 13.99 -0.21 -22.55
N GLY A 29 14.51 -1.44 -22.51
CA GLY A 29 15.12 -2.11 -23.66
C GLY A 29 14.13 -2.33 -24.80
N THR A 30 12.93 -2.88 -24.52
CA THR A 30 11.90 -3.13 -25.54
C THR A 30 11.38 -1.84 -26.16
N SER A 31 11.22 -0.78 -25.37
CA SER A 31 10.79 0.53 -25.88
C SER A 31 11.84 1.13 -26.83
N ALA A 32 13.13 1.02 -26.49
CA ALA A 32 14.22 1.47 -27.35
C ALA A 32 14.36 0.63 -28.62
N LEU A 33 14.10 -0.67 -28.52
CA LEU A 33 14.07 -1.57 -29.67
C LEU A 33 12.96 -1.17 -30.64
N PHE A 34 11.75 -0.95 -30.13
CA PHE A 34 10.61 -0.50 -30.93
C PHE A 34 10.89 0.85 -31.62
N TRP A 35 11.48 1.80 -30.89
CA TRP A 35 11.90 3.08 -31.47
C TRP A 35 12.96 2.91 -32.55
N ALA A 36 13.93 2.00 -32.39
CA ALA A 36 14.96 1.75 -33.40
C ALA A 36 14.39 1.10 -34.68
N ILE A 37 13.41 0.20 -34.55
CA ILE A 37 12.68 -0.40 -35.68
C ILE A 37 11.93 0.67 -36.46
N MET A 38 11.16 1.53 -35.77
CA MET A 38 10.38 2.59 -36.41
C MET A 38 11.24 3.62 -37.16
N ASN A 39 12.52 3.76 -36.79
CA ASN A 39 13.45 4.70 -37.40
C ASN A 39 14.50 4.02 -38.30
N ASN A 40 14.34 2.73 -38.63
CA ASN A 40 15.28 1.95 -39.44
C ASN A 40 16.75 2.08 -38.98
N LYS A 41 16.99 2.09 -37.66
CA LYS A 41 18.34 2.22 -37.09
C LYS A 41 18.93 0.85 -36.76
N GLU A 42 19.85 0.39 -37.60
CA GLU A 42 20.66 -0.78 -37.34
C GLU A 42 21.97 -0.44 -36.61
N PRO A 43 22.50 -1.31 -35.73
CA PRO A 43 21.95 -2.59 -35.29
C PRO A 43 21.03 -2.46 -34.07
N PHE A 44 19.82 -3.03 -34.16
CA PHE A 44 18.77 -2.96 -33.14
C PHE A 44 19.21 -3.42 -31.74
N GLY A 45 20.02 -4.49 -31.66
CA GLY A 45 20.48 -5.06 -30.40
C GLY A 45 21.41 -4.15 -29.58
N ARG A 46 22.03 -3.14 -30.18
CA ARG A 46 22.81 -2.13 -29.42
C ARG A 46 21.89 -1.17 -28.68
N TYR A 47 20.76 -0.79 -29.27
CA TYR A 47 19.77 0.09 -28.63
C TYR A 47 19.08 -0.61 -27.45
N PHE A 48 18.61 -1.86 -27.64
CA PHE A 48 18.01 -2.65 -26.56
C PHE A 48 18.94 -2.77 -25.35
N ARG A 49 20.21 -3.16 -25.55
CA ARG A 49 21.16 -3.36 -24.45
C ARG A 49 21.55 -2.06 -23.76
N SER A 50 21.83 -0.99 -24.52
CA SER A 50 22.26 0.29 -23.94
C SER A 50 21.15 0.98 -23.15
N TRP A 51 19.93 1.00 -23.69
CA TRP A 51 18.79 1.57 -22.99
C TRP A 51 18.33 0.68 -21.85
N GLY A 52 18.29 -0.64 -22.04
CA GLY A 52 17.92 -1.57 -20.99
C GLY A 52 18.86 -1.48 -19.78
N LEU A 53 20.17 -1.33 -20.00
CA LEU A 53 21.13 -1.13 -18.91
C LEU A 53 20.93 0.22 -18.21
N ARG A 54 20.71 1.32 -18.94
CA ARG A 54 20.43 2.64 -18.35
C ARG A 54 19.17 2.64 -17.49
N PHE A 55 18.06 2.12 -18.03
CA PHE A 55 16.80 2.00 -17.29
C PHE A 55 16.90 1.01 -16.13
N GLY A 56 17.69 -0.06 -16.28
CA GLY A 56 18.02 -0.98 -15.19
C GLY A 56 18.74 -0.26 -14.05
N CYS A 57 19.78 0.54 -14.33
CA CYS A 57 20.49 1.31 -13.31
C CYS A 57 19.59 2.33 -12.60
N VAL A 58 18.75 3.07 -13.36
CA VAL A 58 17.79 4.01 -12.77
C VAL A 58 16.75 3.27 -11.93
N GLY A 59 16.25 2.12 -12.40
CA GLY A 59 15.33 1.27 -11.66
C GLY A 59 15.93 0.72 -10.38
N ALA A 60 17.20 0.27 -10.41
CA ALA A 60 17.95 -0.15 -9.23
C ALA A 60 18.06 0.99 -8.21
N LEU A 61 18.39 2.21 -8.65
CA LEU A 61 18.46 3.35 -7.75
C LEU A 61 17.08 3.66 -7.14
N PHE A 62 16.03 3.69 -7.97
CA PHE A 62 14.67 3.96 -7.52
C PHE A 62 14.20 2.93 -6.47
N PHE A 63 14.26 1.64 -6.79
CA PHE A 63 13.81 0.60 -5.85
C PHE A 63 14.71 0.51 -4.63
N GLY A 64 16.02 0.72 -4.77
CA GLY A 64 16.95 0.74 -3.64
C GLY A 64 16.59 1.84 -2.64
N VAL A 65 16.45 3.09 -3.12
CA VAL A 65 16.06 4.22 -2.26
C VAL A 65 14.67 4.01 -1.67
N ARG A 66 13.69 3.58 -2.47
CA ARG A 66 12.31 3.36 -1.99
C ARG A 66 12.29 2.36 -0.85
N GLN A 67 12.94 1.21 -1.01
CA GLN A 67 12.90 0.18 0.03
C GLN A 67 13.70 0.57 1.28
N SER A 68 14.79 1.32 1.13
CA SER A 68 15.51 1.89 2.28
C SER A 68 14.65 2.84 3.10
N VAL A 69 13.86 3.70 2.45
CA VAL A 69 12.94 4.62 3.14
C VAL A 69 11.84 3.83 3.87
N LEU A 70 11.19 2.88 3.18
CA LEU A 70 10.16 2.03 3.80
C LEU A 70 10.72 1.20 4.97
N TYR A 71 11.94 0.70 4.85
CA TYR A 71 12.60 -0.03 5.92
C TYR A 71 12.81 0.85 7.15
N SER A 72 13.34 2.06 6.96
CA SER A 72 13.55 3.02 8.05
C SER A 72 12.24 3.43 8.72
N GLN A 73 11.16 3.61 7.95
CA GLN A 73 9.84 3.94 8.51
C GLN A 73 9.27 2.80 9.36
N ARG A 74 9.35 1.56 8.88
CA ARG A 74 8.91 0.37 9.65
C ARG A 74 9.69 0.17 10.95
N GLU A 75 10.97 0.50 10.95
CA GLU A 75 11.79 0.43 12.17
C GLU A 75 11.31 1.48 13.19
N LEU A 76 10.98 2.69 12.75
CA LEU A 76 10.39 3.72 13.59
C LEU A 76 9.00 3.31 14.11
N GLU A 77 8.15 2.71 13.29
CA GLU A 77 6.82 2.22 13.71
C GLU A 77 6.93 1.15 14.81
N LYS A 78 7.89 0.22 14.69
CA LYS A 78 8.15 -0.81 15.71
C LYS A 78 8.54 -0.20 17.05
N VAL A 79 9.36 0.86 17.04
CA VAL A 79 9.77 1.56 18.26
C VAL A 79 8.59 2.27 18.92
N HIS A 80 7.71 2.89 18.13
CA HIS A 80 6.55 3.66 18.63
C HIS A 80 5.30 2.80 18.88
N ARG A 81 5.34 1.48 18.64
CA ARG A 81 4.19 0.55 18.76
C ARG A 81 2.96 1.00 17.97
N VAL A 82 3.17 1.67 16.84
CA VAL A 82 2.09 2.10 15.95
C VAL A 82 1.65 0.91 15.10
N GLN A 83 0.34 0.75 14.89
CA GLN A 83 -0.16 -0.32 14.03
C GLN A 83 0.26 -0.07 12.56
N PRO A 84 0.84 -1.06 11.87
CA PRO A 84 1.47 -0.91 10.55
C PRO A 84 0.49 -0.63 9.41
N TYR A 85 -0.83 -0.69 9.64
CA TYR A 85 -1.83 -0.44 8.61
C TYR A 85 -2.12 1.05 8.42
N TYR A 86 -1.96 1.85 9.46
CA TYR A 86 -2.51 3.20 9.51
C TYR A 86 -1.76 4.18 8.59
N PHE A 87 -0.43 4.12 8.56
CA PHE A 87 0.40 5.04 7.76
C PHE A 87 0.90 4.45 6.44
N ARG A 88 0.51 3.21 6.12
CA ARG A 88 1.08 2.46 5.00
C ARG A 88 0.99 3.18 3.66
N ASP A 89 -0.16 3.76 3.32
CA ASP A 89 -0.35 4.43 2.04
C ASP A 89 0.44 5.75 1.96
N TYR A 90 0.58 6.45 3.10
CA TYR A 90 1.37 7.67 3.20
C TYR A 90 2.86 7.37 3.03
N ASP A 91 3.34 6.35 3.72
CA ASP A 91 4.73 5.88 3.67
C ASP A 91 5.11 5.37 2.28
N ASP A 92 4.23 4.58 1.65
CA ASP A 92 4.41 4.15 0.27
C ASP A 92 4.51 5.34 -0.70
N MET A 93 3.71 6.39 -0.49
CA MET A 93 3.74 7.58 -1.33
C MET A 93 5.00 8.42 -1.09
N LEU A 94 5.39 8.64 0.17
CA LEU A 94 6.58 9.40 0.53
C LEU A 94 7.85 8.69 0.06
N ALA A 95 7.93 7.36 0.24
CA ALA A 95 9.03 6.55 -0.28
C ALA A 95 9.09 6.58 -1.82
N SER A 96 7.93 6.57 -2.50
CA SER A 96 7.89 6.70 -3.97
C SER A 96 8.37 8.06 -4.45
N LEU A 97 7.92 9.13 -3.80
CA LEU A 97 8.22 10.50 -4.19
C LEU A 97 9.70 10.82 -3.97
N THR A 98 10.25 10.44 -2.83
CA THR A 98 11.68 10.60 -2.51
C THR A 98 12.57 9.78 -3.45
N ALA A 99 12.22 8.50 -3.67
CA ALA A 99 12.94 7.65 -4.61
C ALA A 99 12.87 8.16 -6.05
N GLY A 100 11.69 8.61 -6.48
CA GLY A 100 11.47 9.18 -7.80
C GLY A 100 12.27 10.46 -8.00
N ALA A 101 12.28 11.35 -6.99
CA ALA A 101 13.07 12.57 -7.04
C ALA A 101 14.56 12.27 -7.15
N LEU A 102 15.09 11.37 -6.32
CA LEU A 102 16.50 11.01 -6.38
C LEU A 102 16.88 10.31 -7.69
N ALA A 103 16.08 9.35 -8.16
CA ALA A 103 16.31 8.66 -9.43
C ALA A 103 16.21 9.60 -10.64
N GLY A 104 15.20 10.47 -10.67
CA GLY A 104 15.03 11.47 -11.72
C GLY A 104 16.16 12.49 -11.72
N GLY A 105 16.60 12.94 -10.54
CA GLY A 105 17.73 13.86 -10.38
C GLY A 105 19.05 13.28 -10.89
N VAL A 106 19.37 12.04 -10.50
CA VAL A 106 20.58 11.34 -10.97
C VAL A 106 20.51 11.09 -12.48
N SER A 107 19.37 10.63 -13.00
CA SER A 107 19.19 10.40 -14.44
C SER A 107 19.34 11.68 -15.26
N ALA A 108 18.76 12.79 -14.79
CA ALA A 108 18.88 14.08 -15.46
C ALA A 108 20.29 14.67 -15.34
N LEU A 109 20.97 14.47 -14.21
CA LEU A 109 22.37 14.84 -14.03
C LEU A 109 23.28 14.14 -15.05
N MET A 110 23.06 12.83 -15.28
CA MET A 110 23.81 12.05 -16.28
C MET A 110 23.56 12.52 -17.72
N SER A 111 22.37 13.04 -18.02
CA SER A 111 21.98 13.38 -19.39
C SER A 111 22.20 14.85 -19.75
N GLY A 112 22.03 15.77 -18.81
CA GLY A 112 22.01 17.22 -19.04
C GLY A 112 22.83 18.06 -18.05
N GLY A 113 23.62 17.42 -17.18
CA GLY A 113 24.48 18.09 -16.21
C GLY A 113 23.75 18.69 -15.02
N LYS A 114 24.47 19.50 -14.21
CA LYS A 114 24.03 19.96 -12.88
C LYS A 114 22.70 20.73 -12.89
N ARG A 115 22.44 21.52 -13.95
CA ARG A 115 21.20 22.32 -14.07
C ARG A 115 19.96 21.46 -14.30
N ALA A 116 20.11 20.32 -14.98
CA ALA A 116 19.01 19.40 -15.26
C ALA A 116 18.63 18.54 -14.04
N ALA A 117 19.50 18.45 -13.02
CA ALA A 117 19.23 17.64 -11.84
C ALA A 117 17.95 18.09 -11.11
N ILE A 118 17.75 19.40 -10.92
CA ILE A 118 16.59 19.93 -10.19
C ILE A 118 15.28 19.61 -10.93
N SER A 119 15.23 19.83 -12.25
CA SER A 119 14.03 19.50 -13.03
C SER A 119 13.79 18.00 -13.07
N GLY A 120 14.85 17.19 -13.15
CA GLY A 120 14.78 15.73 -13.02
C GLY A 120 14.20 15.27 -11.69
N MET A 121 14.58 15.92 -10.58
CA MET A 121 14.03 15.61 -9.25
C MET A 121 12.53 15.90 -9.18
N VAL A 122 12.10 17.06 -9.66
CA VAL A 122 10.69 17.45 -9.64
C VAL A 122 9.85 16.51 -10.51
N LEU A 123 10.28 16.25 -11.75
CA LEU A 123 9.58 15.36 -12.67
C LEU A 123 9.57 13.91 -12.16
N GLY A 124 10.71 13.42 -11.67
CA GLY A 124 10.82 12.07 -11.13
C GLY A 124 9.93 11.84 -9.92
N GLY A 125 9.89 12.80 -8.97
CA GLY A 125 9.05 12.71 -7.79
C GLY A 125 7.56 12.81 -8.11
N LEU A 126 7.16 13.69 -9.04
CA LEU A 126 5.77 13.82 -9.47
C LEU A 126 5.28 12.58 -10.22
N THR A 127 6.08 12.07 -11.16
CA THR A 127 5.71 10.88 -11.94
C THR A 127 5.59 9.63 -11.07
N SER A 128 6.50 9.42 -10.11
CA SER A 128 6.41 8.29 -9.18
C SER A 128 5.26 8.45 -8.18
N GLY A 129 5.01 9.65 -7.68
CA GLY A 129 3.88 9.95 -6.81
C GLY A 129 2.54 9.69 -7.49
N LEU A 130 2.38 10.15 -8.74
CA LEU A 130 1.20 9.87 -9.55
C LEU A 130 1.03 8.37 -9.83
N ALA A 131 2.11 7.67 -10.19
CA ALA A 131 2.07 6.23 -10.42
C ALA A 131 1.64 5.46 -9.17
N GLN A 132 2.16 5.84 -7.99
CA GLN A 132 1.77 5.26 -6.72
C GLN A 132 0.30 5.56 -6.40
N TRP A 133 -0.16 6.78 -6.62
CA TRP A 133 -1.55 7.18 -6.41
C TRP A 133 -2.51 6.36 -7.28
N VAL A 134 -2.21 6.20 -8.57
CA VAL A 134 -3.00 5.36 -9.48
C VAL A 134 -3.02 3.90 -9.01
N SER A 135 -1.88 3.37 -8.58
CA SER A 135 -1.80 1.99 -8.06
C SER A 135 -2.65 1.79 -6.80
N THR A 136 -2.55 2.70 -5.83
CA THR A 136 -3.37 2.68 -4.61
C THR A 136 -4.86 2.81 -4.94
N PHE A 137 -5.19 3.68 -5.89
CA PHE A 137 -6.56 3.86 -6.37
C PHE A 137 -7.16 2.55 -6.91
N PHE A 138 -6.46 1.84 -7.79
CA PHE A 138 -6.92 0.55 -8.32
C PHE A 138 -7.03 -0.52 -7.23
N ARG A 139 -6.08 -0.56 -6.29
CA ARG A 139 -6.12 -1.50 -5.15
C ARG A 139 -7.34 -1.26 -4.27
N ASN A 140 -7.64 -0.01 -3.95
CA ASN A 140 -8.80 0.36 -3.13
C ASN A 140 -10.11 0.03 -3.85
N LYS A 141 -10.18 0.30 -5.16
CA LYS A 141 -11.34 -0.05 -5.98
C LYS A 141 -11.58 -1.55 -6.05
N ARG A 142 -10.51 -2.35 -6.18
CA ARG A 142 -10.61 -3.82 -6.12
C ARG A 142 -11.07 -4.31 -4.76
N ARG A 143 -10.58 -3.72 -3.67
CA ARG A 143 -11.01 -4.06 -2.29
C ARG A 143 -12.49 -3.76 -2.10
N ALA A 144 -12.95 -2.56 -2.46
CA ALA A 144 -14.36 -2.17 -2.37
C ALA A 144 -15.27 -3.17 -3.10
N TYR A 145 -14.87 -3.61 -4.30
CA TYR A 145 -15.62 -4.62 -5.05
C TYR A 145 -15.70 -5.98 -4.36
N ILE A 146 -14.63 -6.42 -3.69
CA ILE A 146 -14.61 -7.68 -2.95
C ILE A 146 -15.52 -7.58 -1.73
N TYR A 147 -15.48 -6.47 -0.99
CA TYR A 147 -16.34 -6.25 0.18
C TYR A 147 -17.82 -6.15 -0.20
N GLU A 148 -18.16 -5.44 -1.28
CA GLU A 148 -19.53 -5.37 -1.79
C GLU A 148 -20.08 -6.76 -2.13
N LYS A 149 -19.26 -7.61 -2.77
CA LYS A 149 -19.66 -9.00 -3.08
C LYS A 149 -19.74 -9.91 -1.86
N ALA A 150 -18.86 -9.72 -0.89
CA ALA A 150 -18.87 -10.47 0.36
C ALA A 150 -20.12 -10.15 1.19
N GLN A 151 -20.47 -8.85 1.32
CA GLN A 151 -21.68 -8.42 2.02
C GLN A 151 -22.97 -8.92 1.37
N VAL A 152 -23.07 -8.93 0.03
CA VAL A 152 -24.24 -9.50 -0.67
C VAL A 152 -24.38 -11.01 -0.40
N SER A 153 -23.25 -11.71 -0.19
CA SER A 153 -23.25 -13.14 0.16
C SER A 153 -23.65 -13.37 1.63
N SER A 154 -23.22 -12.50 2.55
CA SER A 154 -23.59 -12.57 3.97
C SER A 154 -25.02 -12.10 4.25
N ALA A 155 -25.51 -11.07 3.55
CA ALA A 155 -26.87 -10.55 3.66
C ALA A 155 -27.95 -11.52 3.14
N THR A 156 -27.57 -12.47 2.27
CA THR A 156 -28.47 -13.55 1.84
C THR A 156 -28.62 -14.64 2.92
N THR A 157 -27.85 -14.59 4.01
CA THR A 157 -27.79 -15.68 5.02
C THR A 157 -28.25 -15.27 6.42
N LYS A 158 -28.53 -13.98 6.73
CA LYS A 158 -28.98 -13.57 8.08
C LYS A 158 -30.37 -12.90 8.06
N THR A 159 -31.39 -13.73 8.23
CA THR A 159 -32.65 -13.35 8.91
C THR A 159 -32.38 -13.14 10.40
N SER A 160 -32.77 -11.97 10.91
CA SER A 160 -33.14 -11.66 12.29
C SER A 160 -32.08 -11.85 13.39
N HIS A 161 -31.46 -10.75 13.83
CA HIS A 161 -31.28 -10.49 15.27
C HIS A 161 -31.05 -8.98 15.50
N ASP A 162 -32.11 -8.32 15.97
CA ASP A 162 -32.06 -6.98 16.58
C ASP A 162 -31.53 -7.10 18.01
N GLY A 163 -30.65 -6.18 18.41
CA GLY A 163 -30.52 -5.81 19.82
C GLY A 163 -29.12 -5.49 20.30
N LEU A 164 -28.99 -4.25 20.81
CA LEU A 164 -27.96 -3.76 21.74
C LEU A 164 -26.52 -3.80 21.25
N PHE A 165 -25.94 -2.64 20.94
CA PHE A 165 -24.75 -2.09 21.63
C PHE A 165 -24.28 -0.86 20.84
N GLY A 166 -24.81 0.29 21.23
CA GLY A 166 -24.27 1.59 20.85
C GLY A 166 -23.25 2.04 21.89
N GLN A 167 -21.97 2.09 21.52
CA GLN A 167 -21.05 3.09 22.05
C GLN A 167 -19.91 3.31 21.06
N GLY A 168 -20.05 4.33 20.22
CA GLY A 168 -19.07 4.70 19.21
C GLY A 168 -17.81 5.26 19.86
N VAL A 169 -16.69 4.58 19.68
CA VAL A 169 -15.36 5.13 19.93
C VAL A 169 -15.06 6.14 18.83
N GLU A 170 -15.08 7.43 19.15
CA GLU A 170 -14.70 8.50 18.22
C GLU A 170 -13.20 8.42 17.91
N LEU A 171 -12.86 7.99 16.69
CA LEU A 171 -11.49 8.04 16.19
C LEU A 171 -10.99 9.50 16.12
N PRO A 172 -9.72 9.78 16.50
CA PRO A 172 -9.15 11.13 16.45
C PRO A 172 -9.15 11.67 15.01
N ALA A 173 -9.53 12.94 14.87
CA ALA A 173 -9.74 13.64 13.59
C ALA A 173 -8.51 13.63 12.65
N GLU A 174 -7.32 13.37 13.19
CA GLU A 174 -6.05 13.32 12.46
C GLU A 174 -5.91 12.07 11.54
N ALA A 175 -6.68 11.00 11.80
CA ALA A 175 -6.73 9.79 10.98
C ALA A 175 -7.38 10.00 9.62
N LYS A 176 -8.22 11.02 9.51
CA LYS A 176 -8.99 11.30 8.31
C LYS A 176 -8.07 11.99 7.30
N SER A 177 -7.38 11.12 6.57
CA SER A 177 -7.19 11.20 5.12
C SER A 177 -6.29 12.34 4.62
N PHE A 178 -5.00 12.04 4.53
CA PHE A 178 -4.08 12.75 3.63
C PHE A 178 -4.66 12.90 2.21
N ALA A 179 -5.42 11.90 1.73
CA ALA A 179 -6.16 11.98 0.47
C ALA A 179 -7.25 13.07 0.46
N LYS A 180 -7.99 13.28 1.56
CA LYS A 180 -8.96 14.39 1.70
C LYS A 180 -8.22 15.71 1.83
N TYR A 181 -7.15 15.78 2.62
CA TYR A 181 -6.31 16.98 2.73
C TYR A 181 -5.69 17.40 1.38
N VAL A 182 -5.19 16.45 0.58
CA VAL A 182 -4.65 16.75 -0.75
C VAL A 182 -5.76 17.15 -1.71
N ASN A 183 -6.89 16.44 -1.71
CA ASN A 183 -8.04 16.79 -2.53
C ASN A 183 -8.57 18.20 -2.20
N GLU A 184 -8.79 18.46 -0.91
CA GLU A 184 -9.25 19.74 -0.38
C GLU A 184 -8.23 20.85 -0.68
N LYS A 185 -6.95 20.67 -0.33
CA LYS A 185 -5.99 21.78 -0.42
C LYS A 185 -5.44 22.06 -1.82
N PHE A 186 -5.31 21.04 -2.68
CA PHE A 186 -4.75 21.21 -4.03
C PHE A 186 -5.82 21.27 -5.12
N PHE A 187 -7.02 20.71 -4.91
CA PHE A 187 -8.07 20.67 -5.93
C PHE A 187 -9.25 21.62 -5.66
N HIS A 188 -9.29 22.38 -4.54
CA HIS A 188 -10.30 23.43 -4.33
C HIS A 188 -10.13 24.69 -5.21
N GLY A 189 -9.01 24.83 -5.91
CA GLY A 189 -8.73 26.00 -6.74
C GLY A 189 -8.91 25.75 -8.23
N LYS A 190 -10.14 25.91 -8.75
CA LYS A 190 -10.42 26.26 -10.16
C LYS A 190 -9.90 25.31 -11.27
N LEU A 191 -9.40 24.14 -10.90
CA LEU A 191 -9.07 23.04 -11.83
C LEU A 191 -10.10 21.91 -11.73
N SER A 192 -11.34 22.28 -11.38
CA SER A 192 -12.53 21.54 -11.79
C SER A 192 -12.70 21.70 -13.31
N MET A 193 -11.76 21.19 -14.11
CA MET A 193 -12.14 20.67 -15.42
C MET A 193 -13.20 19.63 -15.08
N GLY A 194 -14.45 19.90 -15.47
CA GLY A 194 -15.60 19.07 -15.21
C GLY A 194 -15.42 17.68 -15.79
N MET A 195 -14.67 16.84 -15.09
CA MET A 195 -14.93 15.41 -15.07
C MET A 195 -16.08 15.22 -14.09
N ASP A 196 -17.27 15.63 -14.53
CA ASP A 196 -18.47 14.87 -14.18
C ASP A 196 -18.16 13.45 -14.65
N LEU A 197 -17.66 12.65 -13.71
CA LEU A 197 -17.38 11.24 -13.94
C LEU A 197 -18.69 10.67 -14.50
N PRO A 198 -18.70 10.21 -15.75
CA PRO A 198 -19.94 9.83 -16.39
C PRO A 198 -20.58 8.69 -15.57
N LYS A 199 -21.91 8.57 -15.55
CA LYS A 199 -22.66 7.67 -14.65
C LYS A 199 -22.21 6.19 -14.64
N TRP A 200 -21.44 5.77 -15.64
CA TRP A 200 -20.80 4.45 -15.76
C TRP A 200 -19.43 4.34 -15.05
N SER A 201 -18.92 5.42 -14.50
CA SER A 201 -17.66 5.46 -13.76
C SER A 201 -17.86 4.87 -12.36
N PRO A 202 -17.11 3.84 -11.95
CA PRO A 202 -17.26 3.22 -10.64
C PRO A 202 -16.57 4.03 -9.51
N LEU A 203 -16.39 5.33 -9.72
CA LEU A 203 -15.94 6.31 -8.75
C LEU A 203 -17.16 6.98 -8.12
N ARG A 204 -17.81 6.29 -7.20
CA ARG A 204 -18.66 6.98 -6.24
C ARG A 204 -17.73 7.57 -5.18
N HIS A 205 -17.86 8.88 -4.95
CA HIS A 205 -17.39 9.44 -3.69
C HIS A 205 -18.11 8.67 -2.59
N LEU A 206 -17.37 7.89 -1.78
CA LEU A 206 -17.91 7.42 -0.51
C LEU A 206 -18.31 8.69 0.23
N THR A 207 -19.61 8.88 0.40
CA THR A 207 -20.08 9.95 1.27
C THR A 207 -19.58 9.66 2.69
N ASP A 208 -19.41 10.68 3.54
CA ASP A 208 -18.98 10.47 4.93
C ASP A 208 -19.88 9.45 5.67
N GLU A 209 -21.11 9.24 5.17
CA GLU A 209 -22.04 8.22 5.65
C GLU A 209 -21.72 6.81 5.15
N ASP A 210 -21.34 6.64 3.87
CA ASP A 210 -20.87 5.34 3.34
C ASP A 210 -19.58 4.88 4.05
N HIS A 211 -18.69 5.82 4.37
CA HIS A 211 -17.46 5.51 5.13
C HIS A 211 -17.77 5.15 6.59
N ARG A 212 -18.79 5.76 7.19
CA ARG A 212 -19.27 5.37 8.52
C ARG A 212 -19.94 3.99 8.49
N GLN A 213 -20.66 3.66 7.43
CA GLN A 213 -21.19 2.31 7.23
C GLN A 213 -20.08 1.27 7.04
N GLU A 214 -19.04 1.58 6.27
CA GLU A 214 -17.89 0.68 6.12
C GLU A 214 -17.16 0.46 7.46
N LEU A 215 -16.93 1.54 8.23
CA LEU A 215 -16.33 1.43 9.57
C LEU A 215 -17.20 0.60 10.52
N ARG A 216 -18.52 0.79 10.51
CA ARG A 216 -19.44 -0.02 11.32
C ARG A 216 -19.41 -1.48 10.92
N THR A 217 -19.39 -1.77 9.62
CA THR A 217 -19.32 -3.15 9.13
C THR A 217 -18.00 -3.80 9.54
N ARG A 218 -16.88 -3.07 9.50
CA ARG A 218 -15.58 -3.61 9.93
C ARG A 218 -15.50 -3.83 11.44
N VAL A 219 -16.16 -2.99 12.23
CA VAL A 219 -16.24 -3.21 13.69
C VAL A 219 -17.03 -4.49 13.96
N GLU A 220 -18.16 -4.67 13.28
CA GLU A 220 -18.98 -5.88 13.40
C GLU A 220 -18.23 -7.15 12.94
N GLU A 221 -17.47 -7.07 11.85
CA GLU A 221 -16.62 -8.18 11.37
C GLU A 221 -15.50 -8.54 12.36
N ILE A 222 -14.90 -7.54 13.01
CA ILE A 222 -13.87 -7.77 14.03
C ILE A 222 -14.49 -8.38 15.29
N ASP A 223 -15.68 -7.95 15.69
CA ASP A 223 -16.37 -8.53 16.85
C ASP A 223 -16.74 -10.01 16.59
N ASP A 224 -17.20 -10.35 15.37
CA ASP A 224 -17.43 -11.73 14.93
C ASP A 224 -16.12 -12.56 15.00
N GLU A 225 -15.00 -12.01 14.54
CA GLU A 225 -13.69 -12.69 14.63
C GLU A 225 -13.25 -12.92 16.07
N VAL A 226 -13.48 -11.96 16.98
CA VAL A 226 -13.16 -12.11 18.41
C VAL A 226 -14.01 -13.20 19.05
N GLU A 227 -15.30 -13.28 18.73
CA GLU A 227 -16.19 -14.32 19.26
C GLU A 227 -15.74 -15.73 18.83
N ILE A 228 -15.33 -15.89 17.57
CA ILE A 228 -14.77 -17.15 17.06
C ILE A 228 -13.52 -17.51 17.85
N ILE A 229 -12.57 -16.59 18.02
CA ILE A 229 -11.33 -16.84 18.77
C ILE A 229 -11.63 -17.23 20.23
N ASP A 230 -12.58 -16.57 20.88
CA ASP A 230 -12.99 -16.90 22.25
C ASP A 230 -13.65 -18.27 22.36
N SER A 231 -14.37 -18.69 21.34
CA SER A 231 -14.95 -20.04 21.26
C SER A 231 -13.85 -21.09 21.07
N GLU A 232 -12.90 -20.85 20.17
CA GLU A 232 -11.74 -21.73 19.94
C GLU A 232 -10.86 -21.83 21.19
N LEU A 233 -10.63 -20.73 21.90
CA LEU A 233 -9.90 -20.73 23.18
C LEU A 233 -10.62 -21.54 24.26
N ARG A 234 -11.96 -21.47 24.31
CA ARG A 234 -12.76 -22.30 25.24
C ARG A 234 -12.65 -23.79 24.89
N GLU A 235 -12.75 -24.14 23.61
CA GLU A 235 -12.58 -25.53 23.15
C GLU A 235 -11.16 -26.04 23.40
N LEU A 236 -10.13 -25.23 23.15
CA LEU A 236 -8.75 -25.58 23.43
C LEU A 236 -8.54 -25.80 24.93
N LYS A 237 -9.17 -24.96 25.76
CA LYS A 237 -9.12 -25.07 27.23
C LYS A 237 -9.81 -26.34 27.73
N THR A 238 -10.99 -26.68 27.21
CA THR A 238 -11.68 -27.92 27.59
C THR A 238 -10.93 -29.16 27.11
N PHE A 239 -10.38 -29.13 25.89
CA PHE A 239 -9.52 -30.17 25.36
C PHE A 239 -8.26 -30.36 26.21
N TYR A 240 -7.56 -29.28 26.57
CA TYR A 240 -6.38 -29.31 27.43
C TYR A 240 -6.69 -29.89 28.82
N LEU A 241 -7.80 -29.47 29.43
CA LEU A 241 -8.24 -30.01 30.73
C LEU A 241 -8.61 -31.50 30.64
N SER A 242 -9.14 -31.97 29.50
CA SER A 242 -9.43 -33.39 29.28
C SER A 242 -8.16 -34.24 29.16
N LEU A 243 -7.07 -33.68 28.61
CA LEU A 243 -5.78 -34.35 28.51
C LEU A 243 -5.02 -34.37 29.85
N HIS A 244 -5.23 -33.37 30.71
CA HIS A 244 -4.51 -33.18 31.96
C HIS A 244 -5.44 -33.04 33.17
N PRO A 245 -6.14 -34.12 33.58
CA PRO A 245 -7.08 -34.07 34.70
C PRO A 245 -6.41 -33.71 36.04
N GLU A 246 -5.10 -33.95 36.19
CA GLU A 246 -4.34 -33.62 37.39
C GLU A 246 -4.29 -32.10 37.69
N ILE A 247 -4.47 -31.25 36.67
CA ILE A 247 -4.40 -29.79 36.78
C ILE A 247 -5.77 -29.20 37.17
N SER A 248 -6.89 -29.90 36.94
CA SER A 248 -8.23 -29.35 37.18
C SER A 248 -8.54 -29.15 38.67
N GLY A 249 -7.83 -29.85 39.57
CA GLY A 249 -8.00 -29.75 41.02
C GLY A 249 -7.39 -28.50 41.66
N SER A 250 -6.47 -27.80 40.98
CA SER A 250 -5.76 -26.65 41.57
C SER A 250 -6.38 -25.28 41.25
N PHE A 251 -7.45 -25.23 40.45
CA PHE A 251 -8.05 -23.97 39.97
C PHE A 251 -9.40 -23.60 40.63
N THR A 252 -9.90 -24.44 41.54
CA THR A 252 -11.15 -24.21 42.28
C THR A 252 -10.94 -23.66 43.70
N GLY A 253 -9.69 -23.42 44.10
CA GLY A 253 -9.35 -22.80 45.39
C GLY A 253 -8.97 -21.33 45.20
N ASP A 254 -9.96 -20.45 45.37
CA ASP A 254 -9.88 -19.05 45.83
C ASP A 254 -11.04 -18.26 45.20
N GLN A 255 -12.22 -18.39 45.81
CA GLN A 255 -13.23 -17.32 45.85
C GLN A 255 -12.98 -16.47 47.10
#